data_AF-A0A560LBS5-F1
#
_entry.id   AF-A0A560LBS5-F1
#
_cell.length_a   1.000
_cell.length_b   1.000
_cell.length_c   1.000
_cell.angle_alpha   90.00
_cell.angle_beta   90.00
_cell.angle_gamma   90.00
#
_symmetry.space_group_name_H-M   'P 1'
#
loop_
_entity.id
_entity.type
_entity.pdbx_description
1 polymer ?
#
loop_
_entity_poly.entity_id
_entity_poly.type
_entity_poly.pdbx_seq_one_letter_code
_entity_poly.pdbx_strand_id
1 'polypeptide(L)'
;MPDLNGAIGQGADAVRTIAHSLKQQIETFDPRLENVSIRVQTDRQYPLQLTFHVNATLYYNGRMEPISFDAIYEERVWVKD
;
A
#
# COMPACT_ATOMS: atom_id res chain seq x y z
N MET A 1 22.19 -21.29 10.69
CA MET A 1 20.81 -21.50 10.21
C MET A 1 20.09 -20.18 10.41
N PRO A 2 19.64 -19.47 9.36
CA PRO A 2 18.98 -18.18 9.53
C PRO A 2 17.61 -18.40 10.17
N ASP A 3 17.35 -17.68 11.25
CA ASP A 3 16.11 -17.77 12.02
C ASP A 3 14.97 -17.07 11.27
N LEU A 4 13.87 -17.78 11.03
CA LEU A 4 12.70 -17.30 10.29
C LEU A 4 12.03 -16.11 11.00
N ASN A 5 12.27 -15.95 12.31
CA ASN A 5 11.75 -14.82 13.09
C ASN A 5 12.34 -13.47 12.64
N GLY A 6 13.61 -13.44 12.22
CA GLY A 6 14.26 -12.22 11.74
C GLY A 6 13.75 -11.76 10.37
N ALA A 7 13.42 -12.70 9.48
CA ALA A 7 12.88 -12.41 8.16
C ALA A 7 11.44 -11.89 8.22
N ILE A 8 10.63 -12.40 9.16
CA ILE A 8 9.26 -11.93 9.39
C ILE A 8 9.26 -10.49 9.95
N GLY A 9 10.18 -10.18 10.87
CA GLY A 9 10.33 -8.81 11.40
C GLY A 9 10.76 -7.80 10.33
N GLN A 10 11.77 -8.14 9.53
CA GLN A 10 12.23 -7.30 8.42
C GLN A 10 11.16 -7.10 7.35
N GLY A 11 10.38 -8.14 7.03
CA GLY A 11 9.26 -8.05 6.09
C GLY A 11 8.15 -7.14 6.60
N ALA A 12 7.79 -7.25 7.88
CA ALA A 12 6.78 -6.39 8.50
C ALA A 12 7.20 -4.90 8.52
N ASP A 13 8.47 -4.63 8.83
CA ASP A 13 9.02 -3.28 8.81
C ASP A 13 9.04 -2.69 7.39
N ALA A 14 9.49 -3.47 6.40
CA ALA A 14 9.49 -3.04 4.99
C ALA A 14 8.07 -2.71 4.49
N VAL A 15 7.10 -3.57 4.80
CA VAL A 15 5.69 -3.35 4.45
C VAL A 15 5.14 -2.06 5.08
N ARG A 16 5.50 -1.79 6.35
CA ARG A 16 5.10 -0.56 7.05
C ARG A 16 5.73 0.68 6.43
N THR A 17 7.01 0.61 6.04
CA THR A 17 7.71 1.69 5.35
C THR A 17 7.06 2.01 4.01
N ILE A 18 6.70 0.98 3.22
CA ILE A 18 6.02 1.18 1.94
C ILE A 18 4.64 1.82 2.16
N ALA A 19 3.84 1.33 3.12
CA ALA A 19 2.53 1.89 3.43
C ALA A 19 2.63 3.37 3.84
N HIS A 20 3.63 3.72 4.67
CA HIS A 20 3.89 5.10 5.07
C HIS A 20 4.28 5.98 3.87
N SER A 21 5.20 5.50 3.02
CA SER A 21 5.63 6.23 1.83
C SER A 21 4.46 6.45 0.86
N LEU A 22 3.64 5.42 0.62
CA LEU A 22 2.45 5.52 -0.23
C LEU A 22 1.48 6.58 0.32
N LYS A 23 1.22 6.56 1.63
CA LYS A 23 0.36 7.57 2.27
C LYS A 23 0.91 8.98 2.03
N GLN A 24 2.19 9.20 2.31
CA GLN A 24 2.82 10.50 2.10
C GLN A 24 2.74 10.95 0.64
N GLN A 25 2.94 10.04 -0.32
CA GLN A 25 2.83 10.36 -1.73
C GLN A 25 1.40 10.77 -2.10
N ILE A 26 0.37 10.04 -1.64
CA ILE A 26 -1.02 10.40 -1.88
C ILE A 26 -1.33 11.78 -1.29
N GLU A 27 -0.98 12.01 -0.03
CA GLU A 27 -1.24 13.29 0.66
C GLU A 27 -0.47 14.46 0.03
N THR A 28 0.70 14.20 -0.57
CA THR A 28 1.53 15.23 -1.22
C THR A 28 1.02 15.57 -2.62
N PHE A 29 0.61 14.56 -3.40
CA PHE A 29 0.37 14.70 -4.84
C PHE A 29 -1.11 14.70 -5.25
N ASP A 30 -2.04 14.24 -4.40
CA ASP A 30 -3.49 14.39 -4.63
C ASP A 30 -4.17 15.08 -3.44
N PRO A 31 -4.12 16.42 -3.37
CA PRO A 31 -4.70 17.19 -2.26
C PRO A 31 -6.23 17.12 -2.19
N ARG A 32 -6.90 16.51 -3.18
CA ARG A 32 -8.33 16.25 -3.12
C ARG A 32 -8.67 15.05 -2.24
N LEU A 33 -7.68 14.22 -1.91
CA LEU A 33 -7.84 13.06 -1.04
C LEU A 33 -7.46 13.43 0.40
N GLU A 34 -8.47 13.50 1.27
CA GLU A 34 -8.30 13.75 2.69
C GLU A 34 -8.49 12.47 3.51
N ASN A 35 -8.07 12.49 4.77
CA ASN A 35 -8.25 11.39 5.72
C ASN A 35 -7.73 10.03 5.20
N VAL A 36 -6.61 10.06 4.47
CA VAL A 36 -6.03 8.87 3.86
C VAL A 36 -5.60 7.87 4.92
N SER A 37 -6.13 6.65 4.80
CA SER A 37 -5.77 5.49 5.61
C SER A 37 -5.44 4.31 4.71
N ILE A 38 -4.39 3.58 5.07
CA ILE A 38 -3.87 2.48 4.27
C ILE A 38 -3.81 1.23 5.14
N ARG A 39 -4.30 0.11 4.59
CA ARG A 39 -4.23 -1.21 5.22
C ARG A 39 -3.59 -2.19 4.24
N VAL A 40 -2.67 -3.00 4.74
CA VAL A 40 -2.08 -4.07 3.95
C VAL A 40 -3.05 -5.23 3.92
N GLN A 41 -3.34 -5.74 2.73
CA GLN A 41 -4.12 -6.95 2.52
C GLN A 41 -3.19 -8.06 2.01
N THR A 42 -3.23 -9.20 2.69
CA THR A 42 -2.57 -10.42 2.24
C THR A 42 -3.59 -11.28 1.49
N ASP A 43 -3.36 -11.51 0.20
CA ASP A 43 -4.17 -12.46 -0.58
C ASP A 43 -3.60 -13.88 -0.41
N ARG A 44 -4.46 -14.86 -0.11
CA ARG A 44 -4.05 -16.27 -0.02
C ARG A 44 -3.69 -16.86 -1.37
N GLN A 45 -4.28 -16.35 -2.46
CA GLN A 45 -4.00 -16.77 -3.82
C GLN A 45 -2.66 -16.19 -4.33
N TYR A 46 -2.29 -15.00 -3.85
CA TYR A 46 -1.06 -14.30 -4.22
C TYR A 46 -0.29 -13.83 -2.98
N PRO A 47 0.30 -14.76 -2.20
CA PRO A 47 0.90 -14.44 -0.89
C PRO A 47 2.13 -13.53 -0.94
N LEU A 48 2.75 -13.39 -2.12
CA LEU A 48 3.90 -12.50 -2.34
C LEU A 48 3.50 -11.13 -2.89
N GLN A 49 2.25 -10.96 -3.30
CA GLN A 49 1.74 -9.69 -3.79
C GLN A 49 1.42 -8.79 -2.60
N LEU A 50 2.00 -7.59 -2.61
CA LEU A 50 1.70 -6.58 -1.59
C LEU A 50 0.55 -5.70 -2.09
N THR A 51 -0.63 -5.92 -1.54
CA THR A 51 -1.82 -5.11 -1.82
C THR A 51 -2.07 -4.15 -0.68
N PHE A 52 -2.20 -2.86 -0.99
CA PHE A 52 -2.48 -1.79 -0.04
C PHE A 52 -3.87 -1.25 -0.33
N HIS A 53 -4.82 -1.57 0.54
CA HIS A 53 -6.17 -1.06 0.48
C HIS A 53 -6.21 0.37 1.06
N VAL A 54 -6.54 1.33 0.22
CA VAL A 54 -6.61 2.76 0.55
C VAL A 54 -8.06 3.14 0.78
N ASN A 55 -8.32 3.84 1.89
CA ASN A 55 -9.58 4.53 2.13
C ASN A 55 -9.30 6.02 2.32
N ALA A 56 -10.10 6.87 1.69
CA ALA A 56 -9.97 8.31 1.76
C ALA A 56 -11.32 9.00 1.58
N THR A 57 -11.37 10.30 1.89
CA THR A 57 -12.46 11.20 1.50
C THR A 57 -12.03 12.01 0.29
N LEU A 58 -12.76 11.91 -0.82
CA LEU A 58 -12.54 12.71 -2.01
C LEU A 58 -13.32 14.02 -1.93
N TYR A 59 -12.62 15.14 -1.97
CA TYR A 59 -13.19 16.46 -2.19
C TYR A 59 -13.19 16.81 -3.69
N TYR A 60 -14.37 16.80 -4.31
CA TYR A 60 -14.51 17.10 -5.73
C TYR A 60 -15.83 17.80 -6.03
N ASN A 61 -15.79 18.90 -6.79
CA ASN A 61 -16.96 19.71 -7.16
C ASN A 61 -17.84 20.12 -5.95
N GLY A 62 -17.20 20.49 -4.83
CA GLY A 62 -17.88 20.90 -3.60
C GLY A 62 -18.56 19.75 -2.84
N ARG A 63 -18.35 18.50 -3.26
CA ARG A 63 -18.84 17.29 -2.58
C ARG A 63 -17.70 16.58 -1.87
N MET A 64 -18.03 15.96 -0.75
CA MET A 64 -17.16 15.04 -0.01
C MET A 64 -17.74 13.64 -0.16
N GLU A 65 -16.99 12.76 -0.81
CA GLU A 65 -17.42 11.38 -1.09
C GLU A 65 -16.39 10.40 -0.49
N PRO A 66 -16.80 9.39 0.29
CA PRO A 66 -15.87 8.34 0.70
C PRO A 66 -15.49 7.48 -0.50
N ILE A 67 -14.19 7.22 -0.67
CA ILE A 67 -13.68 6.34 -1.72
C ILE A 67 -12.77 5.26 -1.14
N SER A 68 -12.66 4.15 -1.86
CA SER A 68 -11.67 3.13 -1.62
C SER A 68 -11.11 2.58 -2.92
N PHE A 69 -9.83 2.20 -2.88
CA PHE A 69 -9.15 1.58 -4.02
C PHE A 69 -7.95 0.76 -3.52
N ASP A 70 -7.47 -0.14 -4.38
CA ASP A 70 -6.30 -0.96 -4.09
C ASP A 70 -5.08 -0.44 -4.86
N ALA A 71 -3.97 -0.27 -4.15
CA ALA A 71 -2.65 -0.06 -4.73
C ALA A 71 -1.87 -1.37 -4.65
N ILE A 72 -1.52 -1.92 -5.81
CA ILE A 72 -0.79 -3.18 -5.93
C ILE A 72 0.67 -2.88 -6.17
N TYR A 73 1.55 -3.39 -5.30
CA TYR A 73 2.98 -3.39 -5.54
C TYR A 73 3.38 -4.71 -6.19
N GLU A 74 3.75 -4.63 -7.47
CA GLU A 74 4.23 -5.76 -8.29
C GLU A 74 5.68 -5.49 -8.68
N GLU A 75 6.62 -6.27 -8.14
CA GLU A 75 8.00 -6.27 -8.63
C GLU A 75 8.06 -7.10 -9.92
N ARG A 76 8.02 -6.44 -11.07
CA ARG A 76 8.20 -7.11 -12.36
C ARG A 76 9.68 -7.45 -12.55
N VAL A 77 10.04 -8.70 -12.26
CA VAL A 77 11.35 -9.23 -12.62
C VAL A 77 11.37 -9.48 -14.13
N TRP A 78 12.09 -8.64 -14.86
CA TRP A 78 12.38 -8.90 -16.27
C TRP A 78 13.42 -10.02 -16.36
N VAL A 79 12.99 -11.20 -16.80
CA VAL A 79 13.93 -12.24 -17.22
C VAL A 79 14.41 -11.84 -18.62
N LYS A 80 15.68 -11.47 -18.74
CA LYS A 80 16.33 -11.39 -20.06
C LYS A 80 16.58 -12.81 -20.54
N ASP A 81 15.96 -13.18 -21.66
CA ASP A 81 16.34 -14.35 -22.47
C ASP A 81 17.77 -14.20 -23.03
#